data_AF-A0A925P472-F1
#
_entry.id   AF-A0A925P472-F1
#
_cell.length_a   1.000
_cell.length_b   1.000
_cell.length_c   1.000
_cell.angle_alpha   90.00
_cell.angle_beta   90.00
_cell.angle_gamma   90.00
#
_symmetry.space_group_name_H-M   'P 1'
#
loop_
_entity.id
_entity.type
_entity.pdbx_description
1 polymer ?
#
loop_
_entity_poly.entity_id
_entity_poly.type
_entity_poly.pdbx_seq_one_letter_code
_entity_poly.pdbx_strand_id
1 'polypeptide(L)'
;AQISKVIDQALMYQCACPAQVCRAIFELRELYQFQMNCANDTANDRLVHETIADAADKAHQLMESCLARILEIEGWDRDTLAMPASLRKKTAKNV
;
A
#
# COMPACT_ATOMS: atom_id res chain seq x y z
N ALA A 1 3.34 7.24 -9.97
CA ALA A 1 4.66 6.84 -10.49
C ALA A 1 5.53 6.10 -9.45
N GLN A 2 5.77 6.65 -8.25
CA GLN A 2 6.63 5.99 -7.24
C GLN A 2 6.05 4.68 -6.67
N ILE A 3 4.73 4.61 -6.48
CA ILE A 3 4.07 3.45 -5.84
C ILE A 3 4.00 2.21 -6.74
N SER A 4 3.94 2.39 -8.07
CA SER A 4 4.08 1.28 -9.02
C SER A 4 5.46 0.62 -8.92
N LYS A 5 6.51 1.44 -8.72
CA LYS A 5 7.89 0.97 -8.61
C LYS A 5 8.15 0.18 -7.32
N VAL A 6 7.52 0.59 -6.22
CA VAL A 6 7.56 -0.15 -4.95
C VAL A 6 6.86 -1.50 -5.08
N ILE A 7 5.73 -1.58 -5.80
CA ILE A 7 5.03 -2.84 -6.07
C ILE A 7 5.82 -3.77 -6.96
N ASP A 8 6.42 -3.27 -8.04
CA ASP A 8 7.22 -4.10 -8.93
C ASP A 8 8.39 -4.74 -8.19
N GLN A 9 9.02 -4.01 -7.26
CA GLN A 9 10.11 -4.56 -6.44
C GLN A 9 9.62 -5.44 -5.29
N ALA A 10 8.50 -5.12 -4.64
CA ALA A 10 7.92 -5.98 -3.60
C ALA A 10 7.42 -7.32 -4.16
N LEU A 11 6.86 -7.33 -5.38
CA LEU A 11 6.53 -8.54 -6.14
C LEU A 11 7.79 -9.32 -6.55
N MET A 12 8.89 -8.63 -6.89
CA MET A 12 10.12 -9.26 -7.37
C MET A 12 10.98 -9.89 -6.25
N TYR A 13 10.81 -9.47 -4.99
CA TYR A 13 11.72 -9.86 -3.90
C TYR A 13 11.09 -10.64 -2.73
N GLN A 14 9.79 -10.96 -2.78
CA GLN A 14 9.13 -11.88 -1.84
C GLN A 14 9.42 -11.60 -0.34
N CYS A 15 9.60 -10.34 0.06
CA CYS A 15 9.54 -9.99 1.48
C CYS A 15 8.07 -9.85 1.86
N ALA A 16 7.55 -10.81 2.62
CA ALA A 16 6.12 -10.95 2.87
C ALA A 16 5.49 -9.71 3.50
N CYS A 17 6.18 -8.97 4.38
CA CYS A 17 5.56 -7.89 5.14
C CYS A 17 5.37 -6.58 4.33
N PRO A 18 6.40 -6.02 3.65
CA PRO A 18 6.21 -4.82 2.82
C PRO A 18 5.24 -5.04 1.65
N ALA A 19 5.25 -6.23 1.05
CA ALA A 19 4.33 -6.56 -0.04
C ALA A 19 2.85 -6.57 0.40
N GLN A 20 2.56 -7.06 1.62
CA GLN A 20 1.19 -7.08 2.16
C GLN A 20 0.69 -5.67 2.48
N VAL A 21 1.55 -4.81 3.04
CA VAL A 21 1.19 -3.39 3.26
C VAL A 21 0.96 -2.67 1.92
N CYS A 22 1.79 -2.93 0.91
CA CYS A 22 1.56 -2.42 -0.43
C CYS A 22 0.22 -2.89 -0.99
N ARG A 23 -0.14 -4.17 -0.85
CA ARG A 23 -1.45 -4.67 -1.32
C ARG A 23 -2.61 -3.90 -0.66
N ALA A 24 -2.58 -3.71 0.65
CA ALA A 24 -3.61 -2.96 1.37
C ALA A 24 -3.72 -1.50 0.87
N ILE A 25 -2.59 -0.85 0.58
CA ILE A 25 -2.56 0.50 -0.01
C ILE A 25 -3.29 0.54 -1.37
N PHE A 26 -3.13 -0.50 -2.19
CA PHE A 26 -3.78 -0.57 -3.51
C PHE A 26 -5.28 -0.81 -3.38
N GLU A 27 -5.69 -1.75 -2.54
CA GLU A 27 -7.11 -2.04 -2.30
C GLU A 27 -7.84 -0.80 -1.75
N LEU A 28 -7.20 -0.02 -0.86
CA LEU A 28 -7.78 1.24 -0.36
C LEU A 28 -7.95 2.30 -1.45
N ARG A 29 -7.04 2.35 -2.44
CA ARG A 29 -7.16 3.26 -3.59
C ARG A 29 -8.29 2.85 -4.51
N GLU A 30 -8.42 1.57 -4.80
CA GLU A 30 -9.51 1.04 -5.60
C GLU A 30 -10.86 1.30 -4.92
N LEU A 31 -10.93 1.09 -3.59
CA LEU A 31 -12.11 1.41 -2.80
C LEU A 31 -12.46 2.90 -2.91
N TYR A 32 -11.50 3.80 -2.66
CA TYR A 32 -11.73 5.24 -2.77
C TYR A 32 -12.24 5.63 -4.17
N GLN A 33 -11.58 5.15 -5.22
CA GLN A 33 -11.97 5.42 -6.61
C GLN A 33 -13.36 4.89 -6.93
N PHE A 34 -13.71 3.70 -6.44
CA PHE A 34 -15.04 3.15 -6.61
C PHE A 34 -16.09 4.04 -5.96
N GLN A 35 -15.88 4.49 -4.72
CA GLN A 35 -16.84 5.37 -4.05
C GLN A 35 -17.01 6.72 -4.78
N MET A 36 -15.92 7.29 -5.30
CA MET A 36 -15.97 8.58 -6.02
C MET A 36 -16.61 8.49 -7.41
N ASN A 37 -16.58 7.31 -8.04
CA ASN A 37 -17.11 7.08 -9.38
C ASN A 37 -18.47 6.39 -9.38
N CYS A 38 -19.04 6.08 -8.20
CA CYS A 38 -20.35 5.47 -8.11
C CYS A 38 -21.44 6.45 -8.56
N ALA A 39 -22.44 5.95 -9.29
CA ALA A 39 -23.60 6.74 -9.66
C ALA A 39 -24.52 6.88 -8.45
N ASN A 40 -24.73 8.11 -7.99
CA ASN A 40 -25.48 8.41 -6.76
C ASN A 40 -26.89 8.90 -7.11
N ASP A 41 -27.91 8.10 -6.78
CA ASP A 41 -29.30 8.41 -7.11
C ASP A 41 -30.05 9.17 -6.00
N THR A 42 -29.49 9.21 -4.78
CA THR A 42 -30.06 9.97 -3.66
C THR A 42 -29.00 10.71 -2.82
N ALA A 43 -29.46 11.66 -1.99
CA ALA A 43 -28.58 12.37 -1.04
C ALA A 43 -28.01 11.43 0.05
N ASN A 44 -28.76 10.40 0.45
CA ASN A 44 -28.28 9.39 1.40
C ASN A 44 -27.17 8.53 0.78
N ASP A 45 -27.31 8.15 -0.50
CA ASP A 45 -26.27 7.40 -1.21
C ASP A 45 -24.97 8.21 -1.24
N ARG A 46 -25.07 9.51 -1.57
CA ARG A 46 -23.90 10.40 -1.55
C ARG A 46 -23.20 10.42 -0.19
N LEU A 47 -23.96 10.54 0.91
CA LEU A 47 -23.37 10.56 2.25
C LEU A 47 -22.66 9.25 2.60
N VAL A 48 -23.21 8.10 2.17
CA VAL A 48 -22.56 6.80 2.34
C VAL A 48 -21.22 6.75 1.58
N HIS A 49 -21.22 7.14 0.31
CA HIS A 49 -20.00 7.13 -0.51
C HIS A 49 -18.93 8.09 0.02
N GLU A 50 -19.31 9.31 0.44
CA GLU A 50 -18.40 10.27 1.06
C GLU A 50 -17.81 9.75 2.37
N THR A 51 -18.64 9.11 3.22
CA THR A 51 -18.19 8.54 4.49
C THR A 51 -17.16 7.41 4.28
N ILE A 52 -17.42 6.51 3.33
CA ILE A 52 -16.50 5.42 3.02
C ILE A 52 -15.22 5.96 2.39
N ALA A 53 -15.31 6.94 1.49
CA ALA A 53 -14.16 7.54 0.84
C ALA A 53 -13.23 8.27 1.84
N ASP A 54 -13.80 9.03 2.77
CA ASP A 54 -13.04 9.69 3.84
C ASP A 54 -12.32 8.68 4.73
N ALA A 55 -12.99 7.58 5.09
CA ALA A 55 -12.36 6.50 5.85
C ALA A 55 -11.24 5.80 5.07
N ALA A 56 -11.46 5.54 3.77
CA ALA A 56 -10.47 4.90 2.90
C ALA A 56 -9.21 5.76 2.73
N ASP A 57 -9.35 7.08 2.58
CA ASP A 57 -8.24 8.02 2.49
C ASP A 57 -7.40 8.06 3.78
N LYS A 58 -8.07 8.15 4.95
CA LYS A 58 -7.38 8.11 6.25
C LYS A 58 -6.61 6.79 6.47
N ALA A 59 -7.23 5.66 6.13
CA ALA A 59 -6.58 4.35 6.23
C ALA A 59 -5.39 4.24 5.25
N HIS A 60 -5.52 4.79 4.05
CA HIS A 60 -4.48 4.81 3.03
C HIS A 60 -3.23 5.55 3.53
N GLN A 61 -3.40 6.75 4.09
CA GLN A 61 -2.30 7.53 4.68
C GLN A 61 -1.62 6.82 5.85
N LEU A 62 -2.39 6.12 6.69
CA LEU A 62 -1.86 5.32 7.79
C LEU A 62 -0.99 4.16 7.26
N MET A 63 -1.43 3.48 6.20
CA MET A 63 -0.68 2.39 5.59
C MET A 63 0.57 2.87 4.86
N GLU A 64 0.54 4.03 4.20
CA GLU A 64 1.74 4.64 3.62
C GLU A 64 2.78 4.98 4.69
N SER A 65 2.34 5.50 5.84
CA SER A 65 3.21 5.75 6.99
C SER A 65 3.79 4.46 7.57
N CYS A 66 2.97 3.40 7.65
CA CYS A 66 3.42 2.06 8.04
C CYS A 66 4.50 1.54 7.09
N LEU A 67 4.27 1.65 5.78
CA LEU A 67 5.22 1.23 4.75
C LEU A 67 6.56 1.98 4.88
N ALA A 68 6.52 3.30 5.02
CA ALA A 68 7.74 4.09 5.24
C ALA A 68 8.51 3.60 6.48
N ARG A 69 7.79 3.34 7.58
CA ARG A 69 8.39 2.90 8.83
C ARG A 69 9.02 1.50 8.74
N ILE A 70 8.37 0.54 8.09
CA ILE A 70 8.94 -0.81 7.94
C ILE A 70 10.15 -0.80 7.02
N LEU A 71 10.16 0.04 5.97
CA LEU A 71 11.32 0.20 5.09
C LEU A 71 12.52 0.77 5.87
N GLU A 72 12.29 1.72 6.78
CA GLU A 72 13.32 2.22 7.69
C GLU A 72 13.84 1.13 8.65
N ILE A 73 12.94 0.37 9.28
CA ILE A 73 13.31 -0.74 10.20
C ILE A 73 14.14 -1.79 9.47
N GLU A 74 13.76 -2.11 8.25
CA GLU A 74 14.41 -3.11 7.41
C GLU A 74 15.71 -2.59 6.76
N GLY A 75 15.98 -1.29 6.82
CA GLY A 75 17.17 -0.66 6.28
C GLY A 75 17.17 -0.56 4.75
N TRP A 76 16.01 -0.35 4.14
CA TRP A 76 15.89 -0.10 2.70
C TRP A 76 16.50 1.25 2.34
N ASP A 77 17.17 1.29 1.20
CA ASP A 77 17.63 2.55 0.60
C ASP A 77 16.41 3.32 0.08
N ARG A 78 16.19 4.55 0.58
CA ARG A 78 15.00 5.35 0.27
C ARG A 78 15.09 6.06 -1.08
N ASP A 79 16.29 6.23 -1.63
CA ASP A 79 16.53 6.91 -2.91
C ASP A 79 16.41 5.91 -4.06
N THR A 80 16.94 4.71 -3.86
CA THR A 80 16.93 3.65 -4.89
C THR A 80 15.81 2.63 -4.70
N LEU A 81 15.15 2.62 -3.53
CA LEU A 81 14.22 1.59 -3.08
C LEU A 81 14.85 0.19 -3.09
N ALA A 82 16.18 0.09 -3.05
CA ALA A 82 16.86 -1.19 -3.14
C ALA A 82 16.79 -1.96 -1.81
N MET A 83 16.35 -3.22 -1.89
CA MET A 83 16.35 -4.13 -0.76
C MET A 83 17.79 -4.46 -0.31
N PRO A 84 18.11 -4.34 0.99
CA PRO A 84 19.45 -4.58 1.52
C PRO A 84 19.85 -6.05 1.41
N ALA A 85 21.16 -6.29 1.24
CA ALA A 85 21.72 -7.63 1.05
C ALA A 85 21.45 -8.59 2.23
N SER A 86 21.25 -8.05 3.44
CA SER A 86 20.89 -8.79 4.65
C SER A 86 19.51 -9.47 4.53
N LEU A 87 18.55 -8.86 3.83
CA LEU A 87 17.22 -9.42 3.62
C LEU A 87 17.18 -10.41 2.45
N ARG A 88 18.05 -10.23 1.44
CA ARG A 88 18.21 -11.19 0.32
C ARG A 88 18.60 -12.61 0.78
N LYS A 89 19.27 -12.75 1.93
CA LYS A 89 19.65 -14.05 2.49
C LYS A 89 18.53 -14.73 3.29
N LYS A 90 17.55 -13.98 3.82
CA LYS A 90 16.47 -14.54 4.64
C LYS A 90 15.42 -15.28 3.80
N THR A 91 15.19 -14.86 2.56
CA THR A 91 14.24 -15.52 1.64
C THR A 91 14.71 -16.91 1.18
N ALA A 92 16.02 -17.16 1.18
CA ALA A 92 16.58 -18.45 0.76
C ALA A 92 16.49 -19.57 1.81
N LYS A 93 15.99 -19.30 3.03
CA LYS A 93 16.07 -20.25 4.16
C LYS A 93 14.75 -20.77 4.70
N ASN A 94 13.61 -20.44 4.09
CA ASN A 94 12.30 -20.96 4.49
C ASN A 94 11.58 -21.62 3.30
N VAL A 95 12.09 -22.78 2.87
CA VAL A 95 11.33 -23.80 2.13
C VAL A 95 11.33 -25.06 2.98
#